data_AF-A0A5A7NA98-F1
#
_entry.id   AF-A0A5A7NA98-F1
#
_cell.length_a   1.000
_cell.length_b   1.000
_cell.length_c   1.000
_cell.angle_alpha   90.00
_cell.angle_beta   90.00
_cell.angle_gamma   90.00
#
_symmetry.space_group_name_H-M   'P 1'
#
loop_
_entity.id
_entity.type
_entity.pdbx_description
1 polymer ?
#
loop_
_entity_poly.entity_id
_entity_poly.type
_entity_poly.pdbx_seq_one_letter_code
_entity_poly.pdbx_strand_id
1 'polypeptide(L)'
;MIGSMPILLPVLEPDAKEGDGKEDDSGDDGQRLANRCFVIGPDGGIIARYDKIHLFDVSLGAGESYRESRTYQGGAQAVLADIGPAKLGLSICYDLRFPYLYRALAQAGADILSIPAAFTETTGRAHWHVLLRARAIETGCFVMAPAQSGHHADGRDTFGHSLLVDPWGEVLVDAGRDRGVSLFTIDLDAVAAARARIPALGHDRPLTI
;
A
#
# COMPACT_ATOMS: atom_id res chain seq x y z
N MET A 1 -2.63 31.57 2.37
CA MET A 1 -3.61 30.76 1.61
C MET A 1 -2.93 29.44 1.30
N ILE A 2 -3.18 28.40 2.10
CA ILE A 2 -2.64 27.07 1.84
C ILE A 2 -3.62 26.44 0.85
N GLY A 3 -3.23 26.37 -0.42
CA GLY A 3 -4.04 25.73 -1.45
C GLY A 3 -4.14 24.23 -1.15
N SER A 4 -5.36 23.70 -1.07
CA SER A 4 -5.57 22.26 -1.03
C SER A 4 -5.10 21.67 -2.36
N MET A 5 -3.97 20.97 -2.37
CA MET A 5 -3.53 20.21 -3.55
C MET A 5 -4.27 18.88 -3.58
N PRO A 6 -5.06 18.57 -4.61
CA PRO A 6 -5.60 17.24 -4.79
C PRO A 6 -4.45 16.29 -5.12
N ILE A 7 -4.24 15.29 -4.26
CA ILE A 7 -3.32 14.18 -4.55
C ILE A 7 -4.13 13.16 -5.36
N LEU A 8 -3.85 13.06 -6.67
CA LEU A 8 -4.38 11.95 -7.47
C LEU A 8 -3.52 10.71 -7.14
N LEU A 9 -4.16 9.69 -6.56
CA LEU A 9 -3.51 8.42 -6.27
C LEU A 9 -3.35 7.59 -7.55
N PRO A 10 -2.33 6.72 -7.61
CA PRO A 10 -2.06 5.89 -8.77
C PRO A 10 -3.26 4.99 -9.09
N VAL A 11 -3.66 5.01 -10.37
CA VAL A 11 -4.53 3.98 -10.93
C VAL A 11 -3.68 2.73 -11.11
N LEU A 12 -4.01 1.65 -10.40
CA LEU A 12 -3.45 0.34 -10.72
C LEU A 12 -3.99 -0.05 -12.11
N GLU A 13 -3.11 -0.19 -13.10
CA GLU A 13 -3.50 -0.76 -14.39
C GLU A 13 -4.04 -2.18 -14.16
N PRO A 14 -5.06 -2.62 -14.93
CA PRO A 14 -5.58 -3.97 -14.81
C PRO A 14 -4.47 -4.98 -15.10
N ASP A 15 -4.29 -5.93 -14.18
CA ASP A 15 -3.31 -7.01 -14.33
C ASP A 15 -3.46 -7.70 -15.69
N ALA A 16 -2.34 -7.98 -16.35
CA ALA A 16 -2.32 -8.81 -17.55
C ALA A 16 -2.98 -10.17 -17.26
N LYS A 17 -3.87 -10.61 -18.15
CA LYS A 17 -4.60 -11.89 -18.04
C LYS A 17 -3.65 -13.04 -17.69
N GLU A 18 -3.83 -13.66 -16.54
CA GLU A 18 -3.23 -14.97 -16.25
C GLU A 18 -4.00 -16.05 -17.00
N GLY A 19 -3.34 -16.67 -17.98
CA GLY A 19 -3.91 -17.74 -18.78
C GLY A 19 -4.03 -19.03 -17.98
N ASP A 20 -5.19 -19.67 -18.10
CA ASP A 20 -5.47 -21.03 -17.63
C ASP A 20 -4.65 -22.00 -18.50
N GLY A 21 -3.45 -22.37 -18.03
CA GLY A 21 -2.44 -23.06 -18.84
C GLY A 21 -1.64 -24.07 -18.03
N LYS A 22 -1.81 -25.35 -18.41
CA LYS A 22 -0.99 -26.50 -17.98
C LYS A 22 0.51 -26.26 -18.15
N GLU A 23 1.25 -26.93 -17.27
CA GLU A 23 2.72 -27.11 -17.20
C GLU A 23 3.48 -26.91 -18.52
N ASP A 24 4.46 -26.01 -18.49
CA ASP A 24 5.77 -26.21 -19.12
C ASP A 24 6.84 -25.47 -18.30
N ASP A 25 7.79 -26.21 -17.73
CA ASP A 25 8.94 -25.72 -16.96
C ASP A 25 10.14 -25.56 -17.90
N SER A 26 9.96 -24.73 -18.92
CA SER A 26 11.06 -24.28 -19.78
C SER A 26 11.40 -22.84 -19.41
N GLY A 27 12.57 -22.65 -18.79
CA GLY A 27 13.12 -21.34 -18.45
C GLY A 27 13.11 -20.41 -19.64
N ASP A 28 12.26 -19.38 -19.58
CA ASP A 28 12.31 -18.23 -20.46
C ASP A 28 13.04 -17.11 -19.71
N ASP A 29 14.20 -16.71 -20.24
CA ASP A 29 14.97 -15.51 -19.86
C ASP A 29 14.23 -14.22 -20.29
N GLY A 30 12.90 -14.20 -20.19
CA GLY A 30 12.06 -13.05 -20.42
C GLY A 30 12.14 -12.09 -19.22
N GLN A 31 12.35 -10.79 -19.49
CA GLN A 31 12.30 -9.76 -18.44
C GLN A 31 10.93 -9.79 -17.76
N ARG A 32 10.88 -10.24 -16.50
CA ARG A 32 9.69 -10.15 -15.65
C ARG A 32 9.23 -8.70 -15.51
N LEU A 33 7.93 -8.49 -15.41
CA LEU A 33 7.31 -7.18 -15.28
C LEU A 33 7.58 -6.58 -13.89
N ALA A 34 7.20 -5.32 -13.67
CA ALA A 34 7.24 -4.69 -12.35
C ALA A 34 5.85 -4.17 -11.96
N ASN A 35 5.40 -4.52 -10.75
CA ASN A 35 4.22 -3.92 -10.14
C ASN A 35 4.63 -2.57 -9.53
N ARG A 36 4.21 -1.46 -10.16
CA ARG A 36 4.80 -0.14 -9.95
C ARG A 36 3.79 0.90 -9.52
N CYS A 37 4.16 1.64 -8.49
CA CYS A 37 3.50 2.85 -8.04
C CYS A 37 4.30 4.07 -8.54
N PHE A 38 3.58 5.06 -9.09
CA PHE A 38 4.14 6.34 -9.49
C PHE A 38 3.52 7.46 -8.67
N VAL A 39 4.35 8.43 -8.31
CA VAL A 39 3.90 9.73 -7.81
C VAL A 39 4.13 10.73 -8.94
N ILE A 40 3.05 11.34 -9.43
CA ILE A 40 3.08 12.30 -10.53
C ILE A 40 2.89 13.70 -9.96
N GLY A 41 3.80 14.60 -10.32
CA GLY A 41 3.80 15.98 -9.88
C GLY A 41 2.79 16.86 -10.61
N PRO A 42 2.56 18.09 -10.11
CA PRO A 42 1.63 19.04 -10.71
C PRO A 42 2.04 19.51 -12.11
N ASP A 43 3.32 19.34 -12.48
CA ASP A 43 3.85 19.59 -13.82
C ASP A 43 3.71 18.38 -14.77
N GLY A 44 3.16 17.26 -14.28
CA GLY A 44 3.03 16.00 -15.01
C GLY A 44 4.29 15.12 -14.97
N GLY A 45 5.35 15.53 -14.28
CA GLY A 45 6.57 14.74 -14.13
C GLY A 45 6.45 13.62 -13.10
N ILE A 46 7.27 12.58 -13.21
CA ILE A 46 7.36 11.52 -12.19
C ILE A 46 8.27 12.00 -11.06
N ILE A 47 7.70 12.26 -9.89
CA ILE A 47 8.43 12.65 -8.67
C ILE A 47 9.07 11.42 -8.02
N ALA A 48 8.36 10.30 -8.01
CA ALA A 48 8.85 9.06 -7.41
C ALA A 48 8.28 7.84 -8.11
N ARG A 49 9.04 6.75 -8.01
CA ARG A 49 8.71 5.44 -8.57
C ARG A 49 9.04 4.38 -7.53
N TYR A 50 8.07 3.53 -7.23
CA TYR A 50 8.22 2.42 -6.30
C TYR A 50 7.85 1.12 -6.99
N ASP A 51 8.73 0.13 -6.89
CA ASP A 51 8.48 -1.23 -7.37
C ASP A 51 8.16 -2.12 -6.16
N LYS A 52 7.01 -2.80 -6.20
CA LYS A 52 6.53 -3.66 -5.11
C LYS A 52 7.64 -4.61 -4.65
N ILE A 53 8.00 -4.53 -3.38
CA ILE A 53 9.10 -5.33 -2.81
C ILE A 53 8.62 -6.75 -2.55
N HIS A 54 7.45 -6.88 -1.90
CA HIS A 54 6.93 -8.18 -1.48
C HIS A 54 5.86 -8.69 -2.44
N LEU A 55 6.19 -9.71 -3.21
CA LEU A 55 5.25 -10.35 -4.15
C LEU A 55 4.31 -11.34 -3.42
N PHE A 56 3.06 -11.40 -3.87
CA PHE A 56 1.99 -12.18 -3.29
C PHE A 56 2.04 -13.65 -3.71
N ASP A 57 3.02 -14.36 -3.17
CA ASP A 57 3.18 -15.80 -3.33
C ASP A 57 2.59 -16.53 -2.12
N VAL A 58 1.32 -16.92 -2.21
CA VAL A 58 0.58 -17.51 -1.08
C VAL A 58 -0.27 -18.70 -1.48
N SER A 59 -0.58 -19.54 -0.48
CA SER A 59 -1.65 -20.53 -0.55
C SER A 59 -2.59 -20.26 0.62
N LEU A 60 -3.83 -19.88 0.31
CA LEU A 60 -4.84 -19.48 1.30
C LEU A 60 -5.74 -20.65 1.73
N GLY A 61 -5.46 -21.86 1.24
CA GLY A 61 -6.32 -23.04 1.44
C GLY A 61 -7.52 -23.03 0.49
N ALA A 62 -8.31 -24.12 0.50
CA ALA A 62 -9.51 -24.29 -0.34
C ALA A 62 -9.29 -24.11 -1.86
N GLY A 63 -8.05 -24.28 -2.34
CA GLY A 63 -7.68 -24.14 -3.75
C GLY A 63 -7.27 -22.73 -4.17
N GLU A 64 -7.35 -21.73 -3.28
CA GLU A 64 -6.83 -20.39 -3.55
C GLU A 64 -5.30 -20.35 -3.41
N SER A 65 -4.59 -20.21 -4.52
CA SER A 65 -3.14 -19.97 -4.54
C SER A 65 -2.79 -18.90 -5.56
N TYR A 66 -1.88 -18.01 -5.16
CA TYR A 66 -1.40 -16.90 -5.97
C TYR A 66 0.13 -16.99 -6.05
N ARG A 67 0.70 -16.71 -7.23
CA ARG A 67 2.16 -16.69 -7.46
C ARG A 67 2.53 -15.49 -8.33
N GLU A 68 2.42 -14.30 -7.77
CA GLU A 68 2.74 -13.04 -8.44
C GLU A 68 4.18 -13.03 -9.00
N SER A 69 5.11 -13.75 -8.36
CA SER A 69 6.51 -13.87 -8.81
C SER A 69 6.72 -14.60 -10.15
N ARG A 70 5.70 -15.31 -10.66
CA ARG A 70 5.74 -15.88 -12.02
C ARG A 70 5.77 -14.79 -13.09
N THR A 71 5.10 -13.67 -12.83
CA THR A 71 4.89 -12.59 -13.80
C THR A 71 5.74 -11.37 -13.47
N TYR A 72 5.93 -11.08 -12.18
CA TYR A 72 6.58 -9.85 -11.71
C TYR A 72 7.92 -10.10 -11.00
N GLN A 73 8.80 -9.13 -11.09
CA GLN A 73 10.03 -9.03 -10.32
C GLN A 73 9.81 -8.11 -9.11
N GLY A 74 10.24 -8.57 -7.93
CA GLY A 74 10.19 -7.78 -6.71
C GLY A 74 11.22 -6.65 -6.76
N GLY A 75 10.82 -5.46 -6.31
CA GLY A 75 11.71 -4.34 -6.07
C GLY A 75 12.62 -4.55 -4.85
N ALA A 76 13.58 -3.65 -4.67
CA ALA A 76 14.58 -3.75 -3.59
C ALA A 76 14.75 -2.46 -2.79
N GLN A 77 13.93 -1.43 -3.05
CA GLN A 77 14.09 -0.09 -2.46
C GLN A 77 12.78 0.40 -1.86
N ALA A 78 12.82 0.73 -0.56
CA ALA A 78 11.78 1.54 0.06
C ALA A 78 11.87 2.97 -0.48
N VAL A 79 10.73 3.60 -0.77
CA VAL A 79 10.69 4.91 -1.42
C VAL A 79 9.86 5.87 -0.58
N LEU A 80 10.46 7.04 -0.34
CA LEU A 80 9.84 8.18 0.32
C LEU A 80 9.85 9.35 -0.67
N ALA A 81 8.66 9.83 -1.03
CA ALA A 81 8.50 10.95 -1.94
C ALA A 81 8.25 12.24 -1.15
N ASP A 82 8.93 13.33 -1.50
CA ASP A 82 8.57 14.66 -1.05
C ASP A 82 7.43 15.19 -1.93
N ILE A 83 6.28 15.48 -1.32
CA ILE A 83 5.10 15.97 -2.03
C ILE A 83 4.78 17.44 -1.68
N GLY A 84 5.73 18.15 -1.06
CA GLY A 84 5.58 19.54 -0.64
C GLY A 84 5.36 19.64 0.88
N PRO A 85 4.10 19.66 1.38
CA PRO A 85 3.84 19.85 2.80
C PRO A 85 4.10 18.59 3.64
N ALA A 86 4.30 17.42 3.01
CA ALA A 86 4.45 16.14 3.69
C ALA A 86 5.40 15.21 2.93
N LYS A 87 5.86 14.16 3.60
CA LYS A 87 6.57 13.04 2.97
C LYS A 87 5.67 11.81 2.85
N LEU A 88 5.59 11.26 1.64
CA LEU A 88 4.74 10.12 1.28
C LEU A 88 5.57 8.84 1.16
N GLY A 89 5.38 7.91 2.10
CA GLY A 89 5.94 6.56 2.03
C GLY A 89 5.13 5.68 1.09
N LEU A 90 5.80 5.01 0.15
CA LEU A 90 5.15 4.19 -0.88
C LEU A 90 5.27 2.70 -0.56
N SER A 91 4.15 1.99 -0.70
CA SER A 91 4.08 0.53 -0.70
C SER A 91 2.91 0.05 -1.57
N ILE A 92 2.82 -1.25 -1.85
CA ILE A 92 1.73 -1.82 -2.64
C ILE A 92 1.22 -3.09 -1.97
N CYS A 93 -0.08 -3.12 -1.67
CA CYS A 93 -0.85 -4.31 -1.30
C CYS A 93 -0.15 -5.22 -0.28
N TYR A 94 0.47 -6.32 -0.72
CA TYR A 94 1.06 -7.35 0.13
C TYR A 94 2.19 -6.84 1.03
N ASP A 95 2.85 -5.75 0.65
CA ASP A 95 3.79 -5.02 1.50
C ASP A 95 3.20 -4.70 2.88
N LEU A 96 1.87 -4.47 2.97
CA LEU A 96 1.12 -4.25 4.22
C LEU A 96 1.43 -5.28 5.31
N ARG A 97 1.76 -6.52 4.95
CA ARG A 97 2.06 -7.58 5.92
C ARG A 97 3.44 -7.47 6.57
N PHE A 98 4.32 -6.60 6.06
CA PHE A 98 5.71 -6.50 6.46
C PHE A 98 5.95 -5.21 7.27
N PRO A 99 5.75 -5.23 8.60
CA PRO A 99 5.83 -4.02 9.45
C PRO A 99 7.17 -3.30 9.35
N TYR A 100 8.26 -4.04 9.13
CA TYR A 100 9.60 -3.45 9.07
C TYR A 100 9.76 -2.41 7.95
N LEU A 101 9.03 -2.56 6.84
CA LEU A 101 9.02 -1.58 5.75
C LEU A 101 8.42 -0.25 6.21
N TYR A 102 7.27 -0.30 6.87
CA TYR A 102 6.59 0.89 7.39
C TYR A 102 7.35 1.53 8.54
N ARG A 103 7.98 0.72 9.38
CA ARG A 103 8.90 1.20 10.41
C ARG A 103 10.05 2.01 9.81
N ALA A 104 10.70 1.48 8.78
CA ALA A 104 11.79 2.15 8.08
C ALA A 104 11.33 3.44 7.39
N LEU A 105 10.18 3.44 6.70
CA LEU A 105 9.60 4.63 6.07
C LEU A 105 9.29 5.73 7.10
N ALA A 106 8.70 5.35 8.24
CA ALA A 106 8.37 6.29 9.32
C ALA A 106 9.63 6.88 9.98
N GLN A 107 10.66 6.07 10.22
CA GLN A 107 11.96 6.53 10.74
C GLN A 107 12.69 7.44 9.74
N ALA A 108 12.50 7.22 8.44
CA ALA A 108 12.98 8.12 7.39
C ALA A 108 12.16 9.43 7.28
N GLY A 109 11.09 9.56 8.08
CA GLY A 109 10.29 10.77 8.19
C GLY A 109 9.02 10.79 7.36
N ALA A 110 8.46 9.64 6.98
CA ALA A 110 7.12 9.61 6.37
C ALA A 110 6.08 10.25 7.29
N ASP A 111 5.18 11.04 6.72
CA ASP A 111 4.00 11.59 7.40
C ASP A 111 2.74 10.83 6.98
N ILE A 112 2.73 10.34 5.74
CA ILE A 112 1.63 9.61 5.11
C ILE A 112 2.20 8.31 4.51
N LEU A 113 1.48 7.21 4.67
CA LEU A 113 1.76 5.92 4.03
C LEU A 113 0.69 5.65 2.98
N SER A 114 1.09 5.55 1.71
CA SER A 114 0.20 5.19 0.60
C SER A 114 0.29 3.69 0.31
N ILE A 115 -0.85 3.01 0.37
CA ILE A 115 -0.95 1.54 0.27
C ILE A 115 -2.04 1.15 -0.76
N PRO A 116 -1.88 1.49 -2.05
CA PRO A 116 -2.77 1.00 -3.10
C PRO A 116 -2.82 -0.53 -3.14
N ALA A 117 -4.02 -1.09 -3.27
CA ALA A 117 -4.19 -2.52 -3.16
C ALA A 117 -5.34 -3.12 -3.98
N ALA A 118 -5.17 -4.40 -4.29
CA ALA A 118 -6.23 -5.32 -4.73
C ALA A 118 -6.26 -6.50 -3.75
N PHE A 119 -6.74 -6.27 -2.52
CA PHE A 119 -6.83 -7.32 -1.50
C PHE A 119 -7.94 -8.30 -1.87
N THR A 120 -7.67 -9.61 -1.74
CA THR A 120 -8.69 -10.64 -1.97
C THR A 120 -9.85 -10.47 -0.98
N GLU A 121 -11.07 -10.82 -1.38
CA GLU A 121 -12.25 -10.79 -0.51
C GLU A 121 -12.00 -11.52 0.83
N THR A 122 -11.43 -12.73 0.76
CA THR A 122 -11.16 -13.58 1.93
C THR A 122 -10.19 -12.92 2.90
N THR A 123 -9.05 -12.43 2.41
CA THR A 123 -8.03 -11.83 3.28
C THR A 123 -8.36 -10.41 3.68
N GLY A 124 -9.12 -9.69 2.86
CA GLY A 124 -9.60 -8.34 3.13
C GLY A 124 -10.52 -8.31 4.34
N ARG A 125 -11.56 -9.17 4.34
CA ARG A 125 -12.50 -9.31 5.44
C ARG A 125 -11.82 -9.62 6.78
N ALA A 126 -10.74 -10.39 6.75
CA ALA A 126 -10.02 -10.79 7.97
C ALA A 126 -8.98 -9.76 8.45
N HIS A 127 -8.27 -9.11 7.53
CA HIS A 127 -7.02 -8.44 7.86
C HIS A 127 -6.92 -6.97 7.44
N TRP A 128 -7.71 -6.51 6.46
CA TRP A 128 -7.48 -5.21 5.82
C TRP A 128 -7.47 -4.05 6.82
N HIS A 129 -8.59 -3.80 7.50
CA HIS A 129 -8.70 -2.73 8.49
C HIS A 129 -7.71 -2.88 9.64
N VAL A 130 -7.53 -4.10 10.15
CA VAL A 130 -6.64 -4.36 11.30
C VAL A 130 -5.20 -4.00 10.96
N LEU A 131 -4.70 -4.45 9.80
CA LEU A 131 -3.33 -4.18 9.39
C LEU A 131 -3.11 -2.70 9.08
N LEU A 132 -4.03 -2.04 8.37
CA LEU A 132 -3.91 -0.62 8.06
C LEU A 132 -3.88 0.25 9.32
N ARG A 133 -4.76 -0.04 10.28
CA ARG A 133 -4.76 0.64 11.58
C ARG A 133 -3.49 0.35 12.36
N ALA A 134 -2.99 -0.89 12.34
CA ALA A 134 -1.73 -1.22 12.96
C ALA A 134 -0.56 -0.40 12.38
N ARG A 135 -0.49 -0.24 11.04
CA ARG A 135 0.53 0.61 10.39
C ARG A 135 0.42 2.07 10.82
N ALA A 136 -0.78 2.62 10.91
CA ALA A 136 -0.98 3.98 11.37
C ALA A 136 -0.48 4.15 12.83
N ILE A 137 -0.93 3.28 13.73
CA ILE A 137 -0.61 3.32 15.16
C ILE A 137 0.90 3.15 15.42
N GLU A 138 1.56 2.16 14.80
CA GLU A 138 2.97 1.85 15.10
C GLU A 138 3.96 2.86 14.51
N THR A 139 3.51 3.67 13.54
CA THR A 139 4.33 4.67 12.84
C THR A 139 3.95 6.11 13.19
N GLY A 140 2.76 6.34 13.75
CA GLY A 140 2.19 7.68 13.90
C GLY A 140 1.98 8.41 12.57
N CYS A 141 1.86 7.68 11.44
CA CYS A 141 1.58 8.26 10.13
C CYS A 141 0.07 8.21 9.84
N PHE A 142 -0.40 9.10 8.96
CA PHE A 142 -1.65 8.82 8.25
C PHE A 142 -1.45 7.60 7.34
N VAL A 143 -2.48 6.77 7.20
CA VAL A 143 -2.50 5.66 6.23
C VAL A 143 -3.61 5.92 5.22
N MET A 144 -3.23 5.99 3.95
CA MET A 144 -4.12 6.16 2.81
C MET A 144 -4.04 4.93 1.92
N ALA A 145 -5.12 4.15 1.87
CA ALA A 145 -5.13 2.84 1.23
C ALA A 145 -6.27 2.74 0.21
N PRO A 146 -6.08 3.26 -1.01
CA PRO A 146 -7.07 3.07 -2.08
C PRO A 146 -7.09 1.59 -2.49
N ALA A 147 -8.29 1.05 -2.68
CA ALA A 147 -8.50 -0.38 -2.90
C ALA A 147 -9.41 -0.67 -4.09
N GLN A 148 -9.02 -1.65 -4.90
CA GLN A 148 -9.92 -2.28 -5.88
C GLN A 148 -11.09 -2.95 -5.15
N SER A 149 -12.29 -2.89 -5.72
CA SER A 149 -13.48 -3.51 -5.15
C SER A 149 -14.36 -4.22 -6.17
N GLY A 150 -15.00 -5.29 -5.70
CA GLY A 150 -16.00 -6.05 -6.44
C GLY A 150 -15.39 -7.17 -7.28
N HIS A 151 -16.20 -7.66 -8.22
CA HIS A 151 -15.86 -8.75 -9.12
C HIS A 151 -15.18 -8.23 -10.38
N HIS A 152 -14.05 -8.84 -10.74
CA HIS A 152 -13.23 -8.47 -11.89
C HIS A 152 -13.49 -9.39 -13.07
N ALA A 153 -13.20 -8.92 -14.29
CA ALA A 153 -13.42 -9.69 -15.52
C ALA A 153 -12.58 -10.97 -15.62
N ASP A 154 -11.52 -11.07 -14.82
CA ASP A 154 -10.67 -12.26 -14.69
C ASP A 154 -11.15 -13.24 -13.61
N GLY A 155 -12.32 -12.99 -13.01
CA GLY A 155 -12.95 -13.85 -12.01
C GLY A 155 -12.50 -13.59 -10.56
N ARG A 156 -11.59 -12.64 -10.32
CA ARG A 156 -11.16 -12.29 -8.96
C ARG A 156 -12.22 -11.46 -8.24
N ASP A 157 -12.35 -11.68 -6.94
CA ASP A 157 -13.12 -10.81 -6.04
C ASP A 157 -12.20 -10.03 -5.11
N THR A 158 -12.35 -8.71 -5.13
CA THR A 158 -11.58 -7.79 -4.28
C THR A 158 -12.45 -7.12 -3.23
N PHE A 159 -11.87 -6.94 -2.06
CA PHE A 159 -12.58 -6.54 -0.86
C PHE A 159 -13.13 -5.11 -0.93
N GLY A 160 -12.44 -4.19 -1.61
CA GLY A 160 -12.72 -2.76 -1.53
C GLY A 160 -12.27 -2.16 -0.20
N HIS A 161 -13.16 -1.37 0.39
CA HIS A 161 -12.92 -0.64 1.64
C HIS A 161 -11.68 0.26 1.54
N SER A 162 -11.64 1.12 0.51
CA SER A 162 -10.61 2.16 0.46
C SER A 162 -10.64 2.95 1.77
N LEU A 163 -9.51 3.02 2.45
CA LEU A 163 -9.45 3.42 3.86
C LEU A 163 -8.53 4.62 4.05
N LEU A 164 -8.97 5.58 4.87
CA LEU A 164 -8.11 6.62 5.44
C LEU A 164 -8.08 6.43 6.96
N VAL A 165 -6.90 6.29 7.52
CA VAL A 165 -6.67 6.13 8.96
C VAL A 165 -5.76 7.24 9.46
N ASP A 166 -6.09 7.82 10.60
CA ASP A 166 -5.29 8.84 11.26
C ASP A 166 -4.07 8.25 12.01
N PRO A 167 -3.09 9.08 12.43
CA PRO A 167 -1.94 8.65 13.22
C PRO A 167 -2.25 7.92 14.54
N TRP A 168 -3.46 8.04 15.06
CA TRP A 168 -3.89 7.39 16.31
C TRP A 168 -4.63 6.07 16.05
N GLY A 169 -4.85 5.71 14.78
CA GLY A 169 -5.54 4.49 14.38
C GLY A 169 -7.06 4.64 14.27
N GLU A 170 -7.60 5.85 14.25
CA GLU A 170 -9.00 6.13 13.96
C GLU A 170 -9.25 6.05 12.45
N VAL A 171 -10.31 5.35 12.05
CA VAL A 171 -10.74 5.28 10.65
C VAL A 171 -11.54 6.54 10.34
N LEU A 172 -10.95 7.43 9.55
CA LEU A 172 -11.58 8.69 9.12
C LEU A 172 -12.50 8.47 7.92
N VAL A 173 -12.15 7.53 7.04
CA VAL A 173 -12.93 7.17 5.86
C VAL A 173 -12.87 5.66 5.66
N ASP A 174 -14.03 5.06 5.41
CA ASP A 174 -14.19 3.74 4.82
C ASP A 174 -15.15 3.88 3.63
N ALA A 175 -14.62 3.73 2.41
CA ALA A 175 -15.40 3.89 1.18
C ALA A 175 -16.33 2.69 0.88
N GLY A 176 -16.29 1.62 1.69
CA GLY A 176 -17.07 0.42 1.45
C GLY A 176 -16.71 -0.25 0.12
N ARG A 177 -17.70 -0.86 -0.54
CA ARG A 177 -17.51 -1.62 -1.79
C ARG A 177 -17.85 -0.83 -3.05
N ASP A 178 -18.45 0.34 -2.90
CA ASP A 178 -18.94 1.10 -4.04
C ASP A 178 -17.80 1.83 -4.74
N ARG A 179 -17.91 1.95 -6.07
CA ARG A 179 -16.97 2.72 -6.86
C ARG A 179 -17.21 4.21 -6.62
N GLY A 180 -16.16 4.94 -6.29
CA GLY A 180 -16.27 6.37 -6.05
C GLY A 180 -14.95 7.01 -5.67
N VAL A 181 -15.03 8.30 -5.34
CA VAL A 181 -13.91 9.10 -4.86
C VAL A 181 -14.32 9.71 -3.53
N SER A 182 -13.48 9.51 -2.51
CA SER A 182 -13.60 10.18 -1.22
C SER A 182 -12.59 11.31 -1.14
N LEU A 183 -13.06 12.49 -0.74
CA LEU A 183 -12.23 13.68 -0.54
C LEU A 183 -12.11 13.95 0.95
N PHE A 184 -10.89 14.23 1.42
CA PHE A 184 -10.62 14.50 2.82
C PHE A 184 -9.50 15.53 2.97
N THR A 185 -9.57 16.34 4.02
CA THR A 185 -8.49 17.27 4.42
C THR A 185 -7.84 16.74 5.69
N ILE A 186 -6.54 16.46 5.64
CA ILE A 186 -5.78 15.97 6.80
C ILE A 186 -5.05 17.12 7.48
N ASP A 187 -4.90 17.03 8.81
CA ASP A 187 -4.06 17.89 9.61
C ASP A 187 -2.72 17.19 9.89
N LEU A 188 -1.63 17.68 9.28
CA LEU A 188 -0.31 17.07 9.41
C LEU A 188 0.28 17.25 10.81
N ASP A 189 -0.20 18.21 11.61
CA ASP A 189 0.25 18.38 12.99
C ASP A 189 -0.14 17.17 13.86
N ALA A 190 -1.16 16.39 13.45
CA ALA A 190 -1.56 15.16 14.10
C ALA A 190 -0.44 14.09 14.11
N VAL A 191 0.43 14.07 13.10
CA VAL A 191 1.58 13.15 13.03
C VAL A 191 2.57 13.47 14.15
N ALA A 192 2.97 14.74 14.26
CA ALA A 192 3.87 15.19 15.31
C ALA A 192 3.25 14.99 16.70
N ALA A 193 1.96 15.28 16.86
CA ALA A 193 1.24 15.09 18.11
C ALA A 193 1.18 13.61 18.53
N ALA A 194 0.88 12.68 17.62
CA ALA A 194 0.84 11.25 17.91
C ALA A 194 2.20 10.72 18.34
N ARG A 195 3.27 11.08 17.60
CA ARG A 195 4.65 10.70 17.91
C ARG A 195 5.15 11.31 19.22
N ALA A 196 4.72 12.52 19.58
CA ALA A 196 5.07 13.13 20.86
C ALA A 196 4.39 12.42 22.05
N ARG A 197 3.14 11.98 21.88
CA ARG A 197 2.41 11.23 22.93
C ARG A 197 3.01 9.83 23.14
N ILE A 198 3.37 9.14 22.06
CA ILE A 198 3.98 7.81 22.10
C ILE A 198 5.24 7.82 21.22
N PRO A 199 6.43 8.18 21.76
CA PRO A 199 7.67 8.32 20.99
C PRO A 199 8.34 6.98 20.64
N ALA A 200 7.55 5.95 20.34
CA ALA A 200 8.01 4.59 20.11
C ALA A 200 9.02 4.49 18.95
N LEU A 201 8.94 5.34 17.92
CA LEU A 201 9.86 5.35 16.77
C LEU A 201 11.34 5.53 17.15
N GLY A 202 11.61 6.26 18.24
CA GLY A 202 12.97 6.50 18.74
C GLY A 202 13.45 5.48 19.78
N HIS A 203 12.60 4.51 20.15
CA HIS A 203 12.87 3.60 21.27
C HIS A 203 13.37 2.21 20.84
N ASP A 204 13.69 2.01 19.55
CA ASP A 204 14.19 0.72 19.06
C ASP A 204 15.45 0.27 19.83
N ARG A 205 15.52 -1.05 20.06
CA ARG A 205 16.63 -1.72 20.72
C ARG A 205 17.11 -2.87 19.82
N PRO A 206 18.41 -3.13 19.75
CA PRO A 206 18.90 -4.36 19.13
C PRO A 206 18.39 -5.58 19.92
N LEU A 207 18.05 -6.65 19.21
CA LEU A 207 17.58 -7.92 19.77
C LEU A 207 18.48 -9.06 19.29
N THR A 208 18.64 -10.07 20.14
CA THR A 208 19.26 -11.37 19.77
C THR A 208 18.16 -12.43 19.82
N ILE A 209 18.13 -13.32 18.83
CA ILE A 209 17.18 -14.44 18.73
C ILE A 209 17.92 -15.74 18.99
#